data_AF-A0A2E8E039-F1
#
_entry.id   AF-A0A2E8E039-F1
#
_cell.length_a   1.000
_cell.length_b   1.000
_cell.length_c   1.000
_cell.angle_alpha   90.00
_cell.angle_beta   90.00
_cell.angle_gamma   90.00
#
_symmetry.space_group_name_H-M   'P 1'
#
loop_
_entity.id
_entity.type
_entity.pdbx_description
1 polymer ?
#
loop_
_entity_poly.entity_id
_entity_poly.type
_entity_poly.pdbx_seq_one_letter_code
_entity_poly.pdbx_strand_id
1 'polypeptide(L)'
;MAVIRWACPECEAETHFKGLCRECTEYDDAGNPVKPVHRVRLNHTPTTPNQYRKNKADFVNSRRKKPTNKQIEAMKEHLNAQSQALHLQHEHEHDCCANETCEHKGADEEDDFRPIGQAITDDTLGGEEE
;
A
#
# COMPACT_ATOMS: atom_id res chain seq x y z
N MET A 1 4.60 -16.04 -10.53
CA MET A 1 5.75 -15.95 -9.59
C MET A 1 6.99 -15.67 -10.40
N ALA A 2 7.78 -14.65 -10.05
CA ALA A 2 9.02 -14.37 -10.78
C ALA A 2 9.99 -15.55 -10.62
N VAL A 3 10.49 -16.09 -11.73
CA VAL A 3 11.49 -17.18 -11.71
C VAL A 3 12.84 -16.59 -11.29
N ILE A 4 13.38 -17.07 -10.17
CA ILE A 4 14.69 -16.64 -9.68
C ILE A 4 15.77 -17.29 -10.56
N ARG A 5 16.67 -16.48 -11.12
CA ARG A 5 17.83 -16.91 -11.91
C ARG A 5 19.14 -16.58 -11.17
N TRP A 6 20.10 -17.48 -11.27
CA TRP A 6 21.44 -17.41 -10.69
C TRP A 6 22.47 -17.56 -11.80
N ALA A 7 23.42 -16.65 -11.91
CA ALA A 7 24.48 -16.68 -12.92
C ALA A 7 25.86 -16.82 -12.30
N CYS A 8 26.76 -17.51 -12.99
CA CYS A 8 28.18 -17.51 -12.66
C CYS A 8 28.81 -16.16 -13.07
N PRO A 9 29.63 -15.51 -12.22
CA PRO A 9 30.32 -14.28 -12.61
C PRO A 9 31.46 -14.49 -13.63
N GLU A 10 31.99 -15.72 -13.78
CA GLU A 10 33.12 -16.00 -14.67
C GLU A 10 32.68 -16.52 -16.05
N CYS A 11 31.64 -17.36 -16.13
CA CYS A 11 31.18 -17.97 -17.39
C CYS A 11 29.74 -17.61 -17.79
N GLU A 12 29.08 -16.73 -17.02
CA GLU A 12 27.70 -16.27 -17.26
C GLU A 12 26.63 -17.37 -17.34
N ALA A 13 26.97 -18.63 -17.01
CA ALA A 13 26.05 -19.74 -17.05
C ALA A 13 24.86 -19.52 -16.09
N GLU A 14 23.65 -19.52 -16.64
CA GLU A 14 22.40 -19.31 -15.90
C GLU A 14 21.80 -20.61 -15.36
N THR A 15 21.32 -20.56 -14.11
CA THR A 15 20.65 -21.69 -13.45
C THR A 15 19.54 -21.23 -12.51
N HIS A 16 18.67 -22.16 -12.11
CA HIS A 16 17.55 -21.87 -11.21
C HIS A 16 17.86 -22.05 -9.71
N PHE A 17 19.07 -22.52 -9.38
CA PHE A 17 19.43 -22.87 -8.01
C PHE A 17 20.67 -22.10 -7.52
N LYS A 18 20.69 -21.81 -6.22
CA LYS A 18 21.83 -21.24 -5.52
C LYS A 18 22.94 -22.29 -5.40
N GLY A 19 24.20 -21.91 -5.61
CA GLY A 19 25.33 -22.82 -5.42
C GLY A 19 26.62 -22.34 -6.06
N LEU A 20 27.58 -23.26 -6.10
CA LEU A 20 28.86 -23.09 -6.79
C LEU A 20 28.70 -23.37 -8.29
N CYS A 21 29.46 -22.67 -9.12
CA CYS A 21 29.54 -22.98 -10.54
C CYS A 21 30.31 -24.28 -10.74
N ARG A 22 29.71 -25.28 -11.41
CA ARG A 22 30.37 -26.57 -11.67
C ARG A 22 31.55 -26.47 -12.63
N GLU A 23 31.52 -25.48 -13.53
CA GLU A 23 32.53 -25.32 -14.57
C GLU A 23 33.73 -24.51 -14.07
N CYS A 24 33.48 -23.49 -13.24
CA CYS A 24 34.52 -22.58 -12.76
C CYS A 24 35.08 -22.95 -11.38
N THR A 25 34.39 -23.82 -10.63
CA THR A 25 34.88 -24.27 -9.32
C THR A 25 35.87 -25.40 -9.51
N GLU A 26 37.11 -25.19 -9.09
CA GLU A 26 38.15 -26.21 -9.06
C GLU A 26 38.04 -27.01 -7.76
N TYR A 27 38.18 -28.34 -7.87
CA TYR A 27 38.12 -29.28 -6.75
C TYR A 27 39.46 -30.00 -6.58
N ASP A 28 39.83 -30.31 -5.34
CA ASP A 28 40.97 -31.18 -5.03
C ASP A 28 40.64 -32.67 -5.25
N ASP A 29 41.64 -33.54 -5.10
CA ASP A 29 41.49 -34.99 -5.22
C ASP A 29 40.52 -35.60 -4.17
N ALA A 30 40.23 -34.86 -3.09
CA ALA A 30 39.29 -35.25 -2.05
C ALA A 30 37.87 -34.68 -2.27
N GLY A 31 37.65 -33.91 -3.34
CA GLY A 31 36.37 -33.29 -3.67
C GLY A 31 36.08 -31.98 -2.92
N ASN A 32 37.04 -31.37 -2.24
CA ASN A 32 36.90 -30.05 -1.64
C ASN A 32 37.16 -28.95 -2.68
N PRO A 33 36.34 -27.88 -2.69
CA PRO A 33 36.55 -26.77 -3.61
C PRO A 33 37.78 -25.94 -3.22
N VAL A 34 38.79 -25.91 -4.09
CA VAL A 34 40.01 -25.10 -3.94
C VAL A 34 39.74 -23.65 -4.32
N LYS A 35 39.02 -23.43 -5.42
CA LYS A 35 38.60 -22.10 -5.90
C LYS A 35 37.07 -22.04 -6.01
N PRO A 36 36.35 -21.77 -4.90
CA PRO A 36 34.89 -21.73 -4.92
C PRO A 36 34.35 -20.51 -5.67
N VAL A 37 33.65 -20.74 -6.79
CA VAL A 37 32.99 -19.66 -7.55
C VAL A 37 31.49 -19.69 -7.26
N HIS A 38 31.01 -18.74 -6.46
CA HIS A 38 29.59 -18.64 -6.10
C HIS A 38 28.77 -17.95 -7.20
N ARG A 39 27.60 -18.53 -7.50
CA ARG A 39 26.64 -17.90 -8.42
C ARG A 39 25.92 -16.73 -7.74
N VAL A 40 25.66 -15.68 -8.52
CA VAL A 40 24.99 -14.46 -8.09
C VAL A 40 23.56 -14.46 -8.60
N ARG A 41 22.61 -14.02 -7.77
CA ARG A 41 21.20 -13.91 -8.16
C ARG A 41 21.00 -12.73 -9.09
N LEU A 42 20.56 -12.98 -10.32
CA LEU A 42 20.30 -11.93 -11.32
C LEU A 42 19.02 -11.15 -11.01
N ASN A 43 17.95 -11.87 -10.66
CA ASN A 43 16.64 -11.28 -10.41
C ASN A 43 16.50 -10.95 -8.92
N HIS A 44 17.08 -9.83 -8.48
CA HIS A 44 16.82 -9.28 -7.15
C HIS A 44 15.46 -8.56 -7.15
N THR A 45 14.38 -9.33 -7.11
CA THR A 45 13.12 -8.79 -6.60
C THR A 45 13.23 -8.72 -5.08
N PRO A 46 13.18 -7.53 -4.46
CA PRO A 46 13.07 -7.45 -3.01
C PRO A 46 11.73 -8.09 -2.64
N THR A 47 11.79 -9.33 -2.17
CA THR A 47 10.63 -9.95 -1.53
C THR A 47 10.46 -9.21 -0.22
N THR A 48 9.62 -8.18 -0.19
CA THR A 48 9.22 -7.57 1.07
C THR A 48 8.59 -8.68 1.90
N PRO A 49 9.12 -9.00 3.09
CA PRO A 49 8.48 -9.99 3.94
C PRO A 49 7.08 -9.46 4.21
N ASN A 50 6.05 -10.28 3.93
CA ASN A 50 4.69 -9.91 4.28
C ASN A 50 4.65 -9.71 5.80
N GLN A 51 4.58 -8.45 6.24
CA GLN A 51 4.63 -8.07 7.65
C GLN A 51 3.36 -8.46 8.40
N TYR A 52 2.35 -8.99 7.70
CA TYR A 52 1.10 -9.41 8.30
C TYR A 52 1.29 -10.62 9.22
N ARG A 53 1.33 -10.35 10.52
CA ARG A 53 1.24 -11.38 11.56
C ARG A 53 -0.23 -11.67 11.84
N LYS A 54 -0.67 -12.89 11.51
CA LYS A 54 -2.02 -13.37 11.82
C LYS A 54 -2.27 -13.29 13.32
N ASN A 55 -3.33 -12.60 13.72
CA ASN A 55 -3.75 -12.53 15.12
C ASN A 55 -4.67 -13.73 15.45
N LYS A 56 -4.99 -13.92 16.75
CA LYS A 56 -5.88 -15.00 17.20
C LYS A 56 -7.26 -14.95 16.52
N ALA A 57 -7.78 -13.75 16.24
CA ALA A 57 -9.08 -13.58 15.59
C ALA A 57 -9.06 -14.07 14.13
N ASP A 58 -7.95 -13.89 13.41
CA ASP A 58 -7.78 -14.41 12.04
C ASP A 58 -7.83 -15.94 12.01
N PHE A 59 -7.22 -16.60 13.00
CA PHE A 59 -7.29 -18.05 13.12
C PHE A 59 -8.72 -18.52 13.39
N VAL A 60 -9.44 -17.84 14.29
CA VAL A 60 -10.85 -18.17 14.55
C VAL A 60 -11.72 -17.90 13.32
N ASN A 61 -11.52 -16.78 12.63
CA ASN A 61 -12.27 -16.41 11.43
C ASN A 61 -12.00 -17.35 10.26
N SER A 62 -10.76 -17.84 10.11
CA SER A 62 -10.42 -18.81 9.07
C SER A 62 -11.13 -20.16 9.25
N ARG A 63 -11.53 -20.50 10.49
CA ARG A 63 -12.29 -21.71 10.81
C ARG A 63 -13.80 -21.54 10.62
N ARG A 64 -14.30 -20.31 10.52
CA ARG A 64 -15.73 -20.06 10.29
C ARG A 64 -16.07 -20.42 8.85
N LYS A 65 -17.19 -21.11 8.64
CA LYS A 65 -17.70 -21.39 7.30
C LYS A 65 -18.06 -20.06 6.64
N LYS A 66 -17.60 -19.86 5.40
CA LYS A 66 -17.98 -18.69 4.62
C LYS A 66 -19.48 -18.75 4.35
N PRO A 67 -20.24 -17.67 4.59
CA PRO A 67 -21.67 -17.64 4.30
C PRO A 67 -21.90 -17.82 2.79
N THR A 68 -23.02 -18.43 2.43
CA THR A 68 -23.44 -18.56 1.03
C THR A 68 -23.87 -17.20 0.47
N ASN A 69 -23.85 -17.04 -0.86
CA ASN A 69 -24.24 -15.78 -1.50
C ASN A 69 -25.65 -15.31 -1.08
N LYS A 70 -26.61 -16.23 -0.96
CA LYS A 70 -27.97 -15.92 -0.49
C LYS A 70 -27.99 -15.39 0.94
N GLN A 71 -27.15 -15.93 1.83
CA GLN A 71 -27.03 -15.45 3.21
C GLN A 71 -26.36 -14.07 3.26
N ILE A 72 -25.39 -13.82 2.39
CA ILE A 72 -24.74 -12.51 2.28
C ILE A 72 -25.75 -11.45 1.82
N GLU A 73 -26.59 -11.79 0.83
CA GLU A 73 -27.63 -10.89 0.31
C GLU A 73 -28.68 -10.55 1.39
N ALA A 74 -29.18 -11.55 2.12
CA ALA A 74 -30.09 -11.34 3.24
C ALA A 74 -29.47 -10.47 4.36
N MET A 75 -28.18 -10.66 4.68
CA MET A 75 -27.49 -9.82 5.66
C MET A 75 -27.36 -8.37 5.17
N LYS A 76 -27.09 -8.15 3.87
CA LYS A 76 -27.03 -6.80 3.29
C LYS A 76 -28.39 -6.12 3.34
N GLU A 77 -29.46 -6.83 2.99
CA GLU A 77 -30.82 -6.31 3.03
C GLU A 77 -31.21 -5.88 4.45
N HIS A 78 -30.93 -6.72 5.44
CA HIS A 78 -31.19 -6.39 6.84
C HIS A 78 -30.38 -5.16 7.31
N LEU A 79 -29.10 -5.06 6.93
CA LEU A 79 -28.27 -3.88 7.26
C LEU A 79 -28.77 -2.61 6.59
N ASN A 80 -29.20 -2.68 5.34
CA ASN A 80 -29.77 -1.55 4.61
C ASN A 80 -31.13 -1.12 5.17
N ALA A 81 -31.95 -2.08 5.63
CA ALA A 81 -33.22 -1.80 6.29
C ALA A 81 -33.01 -1.14 7.67
N GLN A 82 -31.94 -1.50 8.37
CA GLN A 82 -31.57 -0.92 9.66
C GLN A 82 -30.78 0.38 9.54
N SER A 83 -30.15 0.65 8.41
CA SER A 83 -29.50 1.94 8.19
C SER A 83 -30.57 3.01 8.02
N GLN A 84 -30.88 3.71 9.10
CA GLN A 84 -31.55 4.99 9.01
C GLN A 84 -30.64 5.90 8.18
N ALA A 85 -31.14 6.42 7.06
CA ALA A 85 -30.45 7.46 6.32
C ALA A 85 -30.29 8.63 7.29
N LEU A 86 -29.09 8.81 7.84
CA LEU A 86 -28.69 10.09 8.40
C LEU A 86 -28.68 11.04 7.19
N HIS A 87 -29.83 11.63 6.91
CA HIS A 87 -29.88 12.87 6.16
C HIS A 87 -28.99 13.80 6.96
N LEU A 88 -27.78 14.10 6.45
CA LEU A 88 -27.00 15.20 6.97
C LEU A 88 -27.82 16.45 6.69
N GLN A 89 -28.76 16.77 7.58
CA GLN A 89 -29.30 18.11 7.74
C GLN A 89 -28.15 18.93 8.33
N HIS A 90 -27.22 19.31 7.47
CA HIS A 90 -26.51 20.57 7.66
C HIS A 90 -27.38 21.70 7.09
N GLU A 91 -28.67 21.69 7.43
CA GLU A 91 -29.48 22.90 7.45
C GLU A 91 -29.19 23.52 8.82
N HIS A 92 -28.02 24.14 8.90
CA HIS A 92 -27.69 25.05 9.97
C HIS A 92 -28.56 26.30 9.74
N GLU A 93 -29.85 26.22 10.08
CA GLU A 93 -30.64 27.39 10.49
C GLU A 93 -30.01 27.88 11.79
N HIS A 94 -28.85 28.51 11.66
CA HIS A 94 -28.16 29.14 12.78
C HIS A 94 -28.81 30.50 12.99
N ASP A 95 -29.95 30.50 13.69
CA ASP A 95 -30.58 31.69 14.27
C ASP A 95 -29.76 32.24 15.46
N CYS A 96 -28.43 32.21 15.35
CA CYS A 96 -27.48 32.69 16.35
C CYS A 96 -26.95 34.10 16.01
N CYS A 97 -27.32 34.64 14.84
CA CYS A 97 -26.89 35.97 14.39
C CYS A 97 -27.99 37.04 14.48
N ALA A 98 -29.03 36.84 15.30
CA ALA A 98 -30.07 37.85 15.53
C ALA A 98 -29.60 39.03 16.43
N ASN A 99 -28.43 38.93 17.08
CA ASN A 99 -27.82 40.02 17.83
C ASN A 99 -26.44 40.38 17.26
N GLU A 100 -26.15 41.68 17.15
CA GLU A 100 -24.98 42.29 16.50
C GLU A 100 -23.61 42.01 17.16
N THR A 101 -23.49 40.97 18.00
CA THR A 101 -22.26 40.63 18.73
C THR A 101 -21.67 39.27 18.34
N CYS A 102 -22.09 38.69 17.22
CA CYS A 102 -21.55 37.41 16.76
C CYS A 102 -20.21 37.62 16.01
N GLU A 103 -19.12 37.08 16.55
CA GLU A 103 -17.73 37.21 16.07
C GLU A 103 -17.47 36.56 14.69
N HIS A 104 -18.49 36.03 14.01
CA HIS A 104 -18.38 35.41 12.69
C HIS A 104 -18.50 36.41 11.51
N LYS A 105 -18.63 37.70 11.80
CA LYS A 105 -18.74 38.76 10.78
C LYS A 105 -17.33 39.15 10.32
N GLY A 106 -16.74 38.34 9.44
CA GLY A 106 -15.39 38.57 8.94
C GLY A 106 -14.64 37.34 8.43
N ALA A 107 -15.34 36.23 8.15
CA ALA A 107 -14.77 35.08 7.44
C ALA A 107 -15.31 34.97 6.01
N ASP A 108 -15.80 36.09 5.49
CA ASP A 108 -16.27 36.28 4.12
C ASP A 108 -15.31 37.22 3.40
N GLU A 109 -14.07 36.79 3.21
CA GLU A 109 -13.22 37.25 2.11
C GLU A 109 -12.07 36.25 1.90
N GLU A 110 -12.09 35.64 0.71
CA GLU A 110 -11.02 34.81 0.10
C GLU A 110 -10.92 33.34 0.56
N ASP A 111 -12.04 32.62 0.51
CA ASP A 111 -12.02 31.16 0.47
C ASP A 111 -11.51 30.72 -0.92
N ASP A 112 -10.22 30.38 -0.95
CA ASP A 112 -9.38 29.98 -2.09
C ASP A 112 -9.77 28.59 -2.67
N PHE A 113 -11.07 28.36 -2.88
CA PHE A 113 -11.58 27.12 -3.46
C PHE A 113 -11.42 27.12 -4.98
N ARG A 114 -10.26 26.64 -5.44
CA ARG A 114 -10.08 26.29 -6.85
C ARG A 114 -10.91 25.04 -7.18
N PRO A 115 -11.67 25.02 -8.29
CA PRO A 115 -12.42 23.85 -8.70
C PRO A 115 -11.47 22.68 -9.01
N ILE A 116 -11.91 21.46 -8.67
CA ILE A 116 -11.13 20.23 -8.86
C ILE A 116 -10.72 20.11 -10.33
N GLY A 117 -9.41 20.22 -10.60
CA GLY A 117 -8.83 20.09 -11.95
C GLY A 117 -7.90 21.23 -12.38
N GLN A 118 -7.76 22.32 -11.61
CA GLN A 118 -6.74 23.33 -11.90
C GLN A 118 -5.41 22.99 -11.24
N ALA A 119 -4.32 23.03 -12.02
CA ALA A 119 -2.96 22.88 -11.51
C ALA A 119 -2.56 24.12 -10.69
N ILE A 120 -1.86 23.90 -9.58
CA ILE A 120 -1.25 24.98 -8.80
C ILE A 120 -0.07 25.51 -9.63
N THR A 121 -0.14 26.77 -10.07
CA THR A 121 0.99 27.47 -10.68
C THR A 121 1.82 28.17 -9.59
N ASP A 122 3.14 28.07 -9.71
CA ASP A 122 4.20 28.46 -8.75
C ASP A 122 4.32 29.97 -8.44
N ASP A 123 3.28 30.79 -8.65
CA ASP A 123 3.34 32.24 -8.40
C ASP A 123 3.09 32.63 -6.93
N THR A 124 3.04 31.65 -6.00
CA THR A 124 2.82 31.90 -4.56
C THR A 124 4.06 31.65 -3.69
N LEU A 125 5.22 31.46 -4.30
CA LEU A 125 6.50 31.34 -3.58
C LEU A 125 7.54 32.32 -4.13
N GLY A 126 7.60 33.52 -3.55
CA GLY A 126 8.79 34.37 -3.64
C GLY A 126 8.50 35.86 -3.73
N GLY A 127 8.64 36.57 -2.61
CA GLY A 127 8.53 38.03 -2.55
C GLY A 127 9.07 38.60 -1.24
N GLU A 128 10.22 38.12 -0.77
CA GLU A 128 11.11 38.89 0.11
C GLU A 128 12.46 39.01 -0.60
N GLU A 129 13.16 40.14 -0.39
CA GLU A 129 14.33 40.71 -1.11
C GLU A 129 13.88 41.71 -2.21
N GLU A 130 14.11 43.02 -2.15
CA GLU A 130 15.14 43.85 -1.50
C GLU A 130 14.61 45.28 -1.21
#